data_AF-A0ABD1XYA4-F1
#
_entry.id   AF-A0ABD1XYA4-F1
#
_cell.length_a   1.000
_cell.length_b   1.000
_cell.length_c   1.000
_cell.angle_alpha   90.00
_cell.angle_beta   90.00
_cell.angle_gamma   90.00
#
_symmetry.space_group_name_H-M   'P 1'
#
loop_
_entity.id
_entity.type
_entity.pdbx_description
1 polymer ?
#
loop_
_entity_poly.entity_id
_entity_poly.type
_entity_poly.pdbx_seq_one_letter_code
_entity_poly.pdbx_strand_id
1 'polypeptide(L)'
;MVHQETTPKPVSQSHDITKITGKRLLYTYENGWLYEVYVKNSTTIDYRIYSGPVAKRWVKNQKVNIQLFAGNLFKISWCEPTGTAVTLCINLDARQHHGVIYFPRWVHLNASKTALFQNHHLLEMRRLRDSGPTYPIDVVNEFAELILVDDVGVDKEDVISMSPTEFAPTVERLCKKANLPHILAHFGEKWGSRDPINLVGKHLGFTYRNGWQHELYVRTASSIDYRIRSRLGSTWHSSDDQDASISRLIGPNRYIVSWTDVSSGISTSLTLDVDRLELHGVHFLPQWILTNIEELQLSLSSTAESGHRIVSSSPNSSENSVTDSRDAGNTYPLHHVVESTSFSLVEDCEG
;
A
#
# COMPACT_ATOMS: atom_id res chain seq x y z
N MET A 1 -46.10 8.17 -1.58
CA MET A 1 -45.56 6.81 -1.70
C MET A 1 -44.13 6.91 -1.22
N VAL A 2 -43.83 6.42 -0.02
CA VAL A 2 -42.53 6.61 0.64
C VAL A 2 -41.52 5.69 -0.05
N HIS A 3 -40.51 6.26 -0.69
CA HIS A 3 -39.38 5.49 -1.21
C HIS A 3 -38.62 4.88 -0.03
N GLN A 4 -38.65 3.55 0.07
CA GLN A 4 -37.79 2.82 0.98
C GLN A 4 -36.37 2.90 0.42
N GLU A 5 -35.50 3.63 1.12
CA GLU A 5 -34.05 3.45 1.02
C GLU A 5 -33.72 1.99 1.36
N THR A 6 -33.34 1.22 0.35
CA THR A 6 -32.75 -0.10 0.55
C THR A 6 -31.36 0.09 1.14
N THR A 7 -31.27 0.04 2.46
CA THR A 7 -30.00 -0.12 3.17
C THR A 7 -29.31 -1.38 2.66
N PRO A 8 -28.07 -1.31 2.15
CA PRO A 8 -27.37 -2.50 1.68
C PRO A 8 -27.14 -3.46 2.85
N LYS A 9 -27.55 -4.72 2.67
CA LYS A 9 -27.28 -5.79 3.65
C LYS A 9 -25.77 -5.91 3.85
N PRO A 10 -25.27 -6.06 5.09
CA PRO A 10 -23.86 -6.31 5.33
C PRO A 10 -23.46 -7.63 4.67
N VAL A 11 -22.47 -7.56 3.77
CA VAL A 11 -21.91 -8.72 3.10
C VAL A 11 -21.13 -9.52 4.15
N SER A 12 -21.60 -10.73 4.48
CA SER A 12 -20.79 -11.69 5.22
C SER A 12 -19.73 -12.26 4.27
N GLN A 13 -18.63 -11.54 4.05
CA GLN A 13 -17.51 -12.10 3.30
C GLN A 13 -16.96 -13.32 4.07
N SER A 14 -16.77 -14.43 3.35
CA SER A 14 -16.04 -15.59 3.86
C SER A 14 -14.67 -15.14 4.36
N HIS A 15 -14.36 -15.43 5.61
CA HIS A 15 -13.05 -15.17 6.24
C HIS A 15 -12.08 -16.35 6.01
N ASP A 16 -12.37 -17.23 5.06
CA ASP A 16 -11.56 -18.43 4.85
C ASP A 16 -10.24 -18.11 4.14
N ILE A 17 -9.26 -17.73 4.96
CA ILE A 17 -7.88 -17.50 4.55
C ILE A 17 -7.05 -18.78 4.55
N THR A 18 -7.63 -19.96 4.83
CA THR A 18 -6.89 -21.23 4.90
C THR A 18 -6.20 -21.57 3.57
N LYS A 19 -6.78 -21.10 2.46
CA LYS A 19 -6.20 -21.25 1.13
C LYS A 19 -4.86 -20.55 0.94
N ILE A 20 -4.59 -19.47 1.69
CA ILE A 20 -3.31 -18.75 1.61
C ILE A 20 -2.39 -19.02 2.80
N THR A 21 -2.90 -19.32 3.99
CA THR A 21 -2.04 -19.71 5.12
C THR A 21 -1.31 -21.01 4.83
N GLY A 22 -0.06 -21.12 5.25
CA GLY A 22 0.83 -22.25 4.95
C GLY A 22 1.46 -22.20 3.55
N LYS A 23 1.09 -21.22 2.70
CA LYS A 23 1.69 -21.06 1.37
C LYS A 23 3.06 -20.39 1.46
N ARG A 24 4.02 -20.94 0.73
CA ARG A 24 5.32 -20.35 0.42
C ARG A 24 5.30 -19.86 -1.03
N LEU A 25 5.54 -18.56 -1.20
CA LEU A 25 5.47 -17.87 -2.47
C LEU A 25 6.87 -17.35 -2.82
N LEU A 26 7.38 -17.70 -3.99
CA LEU A 26 8.56 -17.08 -4.60
C LEU A 26 8.07 -16.30 -5.81
N TYR A 27 8.46 -15.03 -5.93
CA TYR A 27 7.92 -14.16 -6.96
C TYR A 27 8.93 -13.13 -7.42
N THR A 28 8.78 -12.69 -8.66
CA THR A 28 9.56 -11.59 -9.23
C THR A 28 8.64 -10.44 -9.57
N TYR A 29 9.00 -9.24 -9.12
CA TYR A 29 8.40 -8.00 -9.59
C TYR A 29 8.81 -7.69 -11.05
N GLU A 30 8.05 -6.80 -11.70
CA GLU A 30 8.31 -6.32 -13.06
C GLU A 30 9.67 -5.65 -13.21
N ASN A 31 10.07 -4.90 -12.20
CA ASN A 31 11.40 -4.32 -12.11
C ASN A 31 12.52 -5.35 -11.81
N GLY A 32 12.21 -6.66 -11.83
CA GLY A 32 13.15 -7.76 -11.69
C GLY A 32 13.52 -8.12 -10.24
N TRP A 33 12.85 -7.54 -9.25
CA TRP A 33 13.14 -7.82 -7.85
C TRP A 33 12.56 -9.17 -7.41
N LEU A 34 13.42 -10.04 -6.88
CA LEU A 34 13.09 -11.41 -6.49
C LEU A 34 12.93 -11.52 -4.98
N TYR A 35 11.74 -11.92 -4.57
CA TYR A 35 11.28 -11.92 -3.19
C TYR A 35 10.59 -13.25 -2.88
N GLU A 36 10.56 -13.59 -1.60
CA GLU A 36 9.86 -14.75 -1.09
C GLU A 36 9.10 -14.40 0.18
N VAL A 37 7.88 -14.90 0.29
CA VAL A 37 7.03 -14.78 1.47
C VAL A 37 6.51 -16.17 1.83
N TYR A 38 6.58 -16.49 3.12
CA TYR A 38 5.90 -17.62 3.73
C TYR A 38 4.77 -17.09 4.59
N VAL A 39 3.52 -17.37 4.20
CA VAL A 39 2.33 -17.00 4.98
C VAL A 39 2.18 -17.99 6.12
N LYS A 40 2.97 -17.80 7.18
CA LYS A 40 3.15 -18.77 8.27
C LYS A 40 1.84 -19.21 8.92
N ASN A 41 0.98 -18.25 9.26
CA ASN A 41 -0.35 -18.48 9.82
C ASN A 41 -1.25 -17.27 9.55
N SER A 42 -2.43 -17.24 10.18
CA SER A 42 -3.45 -16.21 9.98
C SER A 42 -3.01 -14.78 10.32
N THR A 43 -1.93 -14.60 11.09
CA THR A 43 -1.49 -13.28 11.58
C THR A 43 -0.01 -13.02 11.38
N THR A 44 0.71 -13.93 10.73
CA THR A 44 2.17 -13.91 10.72
C THR A 44 2.72 -14.34 9.38
N ILE A 45 3.72 -13.61 8.89
CA ILE A 45 4.56 -14.02 7.77
C ILE A 45 6.04 -14.07 8.16
N ASP A 46 6.78 -14.91 7.46
CA ASP A 46 8.22 -14.78 7.31
C ASP A 46 8.49 -14.35 5.86
N TYR A 47 9.55 -13.57 5.61
CA TYR A 47 9.91 -13.19 4.25
C TYR A 47 11.42 -13.04 4.05
N ARG A 48 11.83 -13.14 2.78
CA ARG A 48 13.24 -13.14 2.38
C ARG A 48 13.41 -12.42 1.04
N ILE A 49 14.45 -11.58 0.94
CA ILE A 49 14.66 -10.70 -0.21
C ILE A 49 15.99 -11.03 -0.90
N TYR A 50 15.95 -11.41 -2.18
CA TYR A 50 17.11 -11.87 -2.93
C TYR A 50 17.76 -10.79 -3.78
N SER A 51 16.95 -9.92 -4.40
CA SER A 51 17.44 -8.82 -5.24
C SER A 51 16.64 -7.53 -5.00
N GLY A 52 17.08 -6.43 -5.63
CA GLY A 52 16.52 -5.10 -5.42
C GLY A 52 17.28 -4.28 -4.35
N PRO A 53 16.79 -3.08 -4.01
CA PRO A 53 17.52 -2.11 -3.17
C PRO A 53 17.76 -2.61 -1.74
N VAL A 54 16.91 -3.52 -1.25
CA VAL A 54 16.99 -4.11 0.09
C VAL A 54 17.36 -5.61 0.06
N ALA A 55 18.06 -6.04 -1.00
CA ALA A 55 18.58 -7.41 -1.11
C ALA A 55 19.36 -7.84 0.14
N LYS A 56 19.33 -9.14 0.47
CA LYS A 56 19.92 -9.74 1.68
C LYS A 56 19.10 -9.54 2.97
N ARG A 57 18.08 -8.67 2.96
CA ARG A 57 17.13 -8.54 4.07
C ARG A 57 16.26 -9.78 4.20
N TRP A 58 16.02 -10.21 5.43
CA TRP A 58 15.06 -11.25 5.74
C TRP A 58 14.49 -11.07 7.14
N VAL A 59 13.27 -11.55 7.34
CA VAL A 59 12.46 -11.29 8.53
C VAL A 59 11.65 -12.52 8.87
N LYS A 60 11.60 -12.83 10.16
CA LYS A 60 10.69 -13.83 10.70
C LYS A 60 9.66 -13.18 11.62
N ASN A 61 8.51 -13.81 11.77
CA ASN A 61 7.46 -13.45 12.71
C ASN A 61 6.92 -12.03 12.54
N GLN A 62 6.89 -11.52 11.31
CA GLN A 62 6.27 -10.23 11.00
C GLN A 62 4.76 -10.37 11.17
N LYS A 63 4.17 -9.51 12.01
CA LYS A 63 2.72 -9.47 12.18
C LYS A 63 2.06 -8.79 10.99
N VAL A 64 0.96 -9.38 10.53
CA VAL A 64 0.24 -8.95 9.33
C VAL A 64 -1.27 -8.97 9.57
N ASN A 65 -2.00 -8.20 8.78
CA ASN A 65 -3.41 -8.43 8.50
C ASN A 65 -3.52 -9.28 7.22
N ILE A 66 -4.44 -10.25 7.18
CA ILE A 66 -4.74 -11.07 6.02
C ILE A 66 -6.26 -11.07 5.82
N GLN A 67 -6.70 -10.69 4.63
CA GLN A 67 -8.11 -10.71 4.25
C GLN A 67 -8.30 -11.44 2.92
N LEU A 68 -9.33 -12.27 2.83
CA LEU A 68 -9.85 -12.73 1.55
C LEU A 68 -10.75 -11.64 0.97
N PHE A 69 -10.43 -11.14 -0.22
CA PHE A 69 -11.23 -10.14 -0.91
C PHE A 69 -12.30 -10.78 -1.81
N ALA A 70 -11.89 -11.66 -2.72
CA ALA A 70 -12.82 -12.39 -3.58
C ALA A 70 -12.19 -13.65 -4.20
N GLY A 71 -12.89 -14.79 -4.19
CA GLY A 71 -12.38 -16.02 -4.80
C GLY A 71 -11.08 -16.51 -4.16
N ASN A 72 -9.95 -16.41 -4.88
CA ASN A 72 -8.60 -16.65 -4.37
C ASN A 72 -7.71 -15.38 -4.47
N LEU A 73 -8.33 -14.20 -4.33
CA LEU A 73 -7.69 -12.90 -4.25
C LEU A 73 -7.58 -12.46 -2.78
N PHE A 74 -6.37 -12.40 -2.26
CA PHE A 74 -6.07 -12.07 -0.87
C PHE A 74 -5.36 -10.73 -0.78
N LYS A 75 -5.59 -10.01 0.32
CA LYS A 75 -4.82 -8.82 0.68
C LYS A 75 -4.07 -9.09 1.98
N ILE A 76 -2.76 -8.85 1.97
CA ILE A 76 -1.88 -8.96 3.13
C ILE A 76 -1.23 -7.62 3.38
N SER A 77 -1.25 -7.09 4.60
CA SER A 77 -0.67 -5.78 4.90
C SER A 77 0.00 -5.72 6.27
N TRP A 78 1.05 -4.89 6.39
CA TRP A 78 1.77 -4.68 7.64
C TRP A 78 2.58 -3.38 7.68
N CYS A 79 2.99 -3.01 8.90
CA CYS A 79 4.02 -2.01 9.16
C CYS A 79 5.27 -2.68 9.73
N GLU A 80 6.43 -2.15 9.38
CA GLU A 80 7.73 -2.65 9.80
C GLU A 80 8.39 -1.76 10.87
N PRO A 81 9.31 -2.31 11.67
CA PRO A 81 10.14 -1.53 12.60
C PRO A 81 10.93 -0.39 11.93
N THR A 82 11.21 -0.48 10.64
CA THR A 82 11.86 0.57 9.83
C THR A 82 10.95 1.76 9.53
N GLY A 83 9.64 1.61 9.76
CA GLY A 83 8.61 2.53 9.30
C GLY A 83 8.07 2.22 7.91
N THR A 84 8.65 1.24 7.21
CA THR A 84 8.10 0.74 5.94
C THR A 84 6.71 0.17 6.15
N ALA A 85 5.79 0.54 5.28
CA ALA A 85 4.45 -0.04 5.22
C ALA A 85 4.28 -0.82 3.91
N VAL A 86 3.57 -1.95 3.95
CA VAL A 86 3.44 -2.85 2.81
C VAL A 86 2.01 -3.33 2.68
N THR A 87 1.55 -3.40 1.43
CA THR A 87 0.35 -4.15 1.05
C THR A 87 0.67 -5.06 -0.13
N LEU A 88 0.22 -6.31 -0.07
CA LEU A 88 0.29 -7.27 -1.15
C LEU A 88 -1.13 -7.69 -1.51
N CYS A 89 -1.48 -7.61 -2.78
CA CYS A 89 -2.69 -8.19 -3.33
C CYS A 89 -2.32 -9.42 -4.15
N ILE A 90 -2.67 -10.62 -3.67
CA ILE A 90 -2.21 -11.91 -4.20
C ILE A 90 -3.39 -12.64 -4.84
N ASN A 91 -3.33 -12.83 -6.15
CA ASN A 91 -4.27 -13.63 -6.91
C ASN A 91 -3.66 -15.01 -7.20
N LEU A 92 -4.05 -16.03 -6.43
CA LEU A 92 -3.49 -17.37 -6.60
C LEU A 92 -3.91 -18.02 -7.92
N ASP A 93 -5.13 -17.76 -8.40
CA ASP A 93 -5.64 -18.33 -9.66
C ASP A 93 -4.88 -17.78 -10.86
N ALA A 94 -4.61 -16.47 -10.85
CA ALA A 94 -3.88 -15.82 -11.92
C ALA A 94 -2.35 -15.91 -11.77
N ARG A 95 -1.85 -16.52 -10.69
CA ARG A 95 -0.43 -16.54 -10.30
C ARG A 95 0.23 -15.17 -10.35
N GLN A 96 -0.53 -14.16 -9.94
CA GLN A 96 -0.15 -12.76 -9.96
C GLN A 96 -0.17 -12.23 -8.55
N HIS A 97 0.78 -11.37 -8.20
CA HIS A 97 0.60 -10.46 -7.08
C HIS A 97 0.91 -9.03 -7.48
N HIS A 98 0.34 -8.09 -6.74
CA HIS A 98 0.62 -6.68 -6.84
C HIS A 98 1.07 -6.16 -5.48
N GLY A 99 2.29 -5.64 -5.40
CA GLY A 99 2.87 -5.14 -4.17
C GLY A 99 2.92 -3.62 -4.17
N VAL A 100 2.48 -3.00 -3.08
CA VAL A 100 2.71 -1.59 -2.80
C VAL A 100 3.55 -1.48 -1.53
N ILE A 101 4.72 -0.87 -1.65
CA ILE A 101 5.66 -0.66 -0.56
C ILE A 101 5.86 0.84 -0.40
N TYR A 102 5.60 1.34 0.80
CA TYR A 102 5.77 2.73 1.19
C TYR A 102 7.06 2.83 2.00
N PHE A 103 8.16 3.21 1.35
CA PHE A 103 9.44 3.38 2.00
C PHE A 103 9.54 4.77 2.63
N PRO A 104 9.90 4.86 3.92
CA PRO A 104 10.37 6.12 4.48
C PRO A 104 11.61 6.58 3.70
N ARG A 105 11.76 7.89 3.52
CA ARG A 105 12.85 8.50 2.76
C ARG A 105 14.22 7.99 3.19
N TRP A 106 14.45 7.77 4.49
CA TRP A 106 15.72 7.26 5.00
C TRP A 106 16.07 5.86 4.48
N VAL A 107 15.06 4.99 4.27
CA VAL A 107 15.26 3.65 3.70
C VAL A 107 15.60 3.77 2.22
N HIS A 108 14.90 4.61 1.48
CA HIS A 108 15.22 4.85 0.07
C HIS A 108 16.65 5.38 -0.10
N LEU A 109 17.05 6.35 0.72
CA LEU A 109 18.39 6.95 0.68
C LEU A 109 19.50 5.97 1.11
N ASN A 110 19.22 5.01 2.00
CA ASN A 110 20.22 4.14 2.61
C ASN A 110 19.71 2.70 2.81
N ALA A 111 19.20 2.10 1.74
CA ALA A 111 18.53 0.80 1.78
C ALA A 111 19.40 -0.33 2.37
N SER A 112 20.72 -0.25 2.18
CA SER A 112 21.69 -1.21 2.70
C SER A 112 21.69 -1.34 4.23
N LYS A 113 21.25 -0.31 4.97
CA LYS A 113 21.10 -0.39 6.44
C LYS A 113 20.04 -1.40 6.87
N THR A 114 19.14 -1.78 5.97
CA THR A 114 18.06 -2.75 6.22
C THR A 114 18.40 -4.17 5.76
N ALA A 115 19.52 -4.35 5.06
CA ALA A 115 20.00 -5.59 4.43
C ALA A 115 20.63 -6.56 5.44
N LEU A 116 19.82 -7.03 6.39
CA LEU A 116 20.24 -7.86 7.53
C LEU A 116 19.10 -8.79 7.98
N PHE A 117 19.36 -9.65 8.97
CA PHE A 117 18.29 -10.36 9.66
C PHE A 117 17.59 -9.41 10.65
N GLN A 118 16.43 -8.87 10.29
CA GLN A 118 15.80 -7.77 11.06
C GLN A 118 15.60 -8.10 12.54
N ASN A 119 15.25 -9.35 12.85
CA ASN A 119 14.88 -9.79 14.19
C ASN A 119 16.00 -9.55 15.22
N HIS A 120 17.27 -9.56 14.82
CA HIS A 120 18.41 -9.26 15.70
C HIS A 120 18.71 -7.76 15.86
N HIS A 121 18.06 -6.89 15.07
CA HIS A 121 18.38 -5.47 14.98
C HIS A 121 17.15 -4.56 15.13
N LEU A 122 16.09 -5.03 15.80
CA LEU A 122 14.82 -4.30 15.94
C LEU A 122 14.98 -2.92 16.61
N LEU A 123 15.87 -2.80 17.60
CA LEU A 123 16.14 -1.51 18.25
C LEU A 123 16.81 -0.52 17.30
N GLU A 124 17.76 -0.99 16.48
CA GLU A 124 18.44 -0.13 15.52
C GLU A 124 17.50 0.31 14.39
N MET A 125 16.62 -0.57 13.90
CA MET A 125 15.62 -0.20 12.88
C MET A 125 14.69 0.91 13.37
N ARG A 126 14.24 0.82 14.63
CA ARG A 126 13.43 1.87 15.26
C ARG A 126 14.22 3.16 15.44
N ARG A 127 15.47 3.08 15.91
CA ARG A 127 16.34 4.26 16.07
C ARG A 127 16.56 4.99 14.73
N LEU A 128 16.83 4.26 13.66
CA LEU A 128 16.98 4.82 12.32
C LEU A 128 15.69 5.46 11.80
N ARG A 129 14.55 4.77 12.00
CA ARG A 129 13.21 5.30 11.69
C ARG A 129 12.95 6.62 12.40
N ASP A 130 13.19 6.66 13.71
CA ASP A 130 12.92 7.84 14.54
C ASP A 130 13.87 8.99 14.22
N SER A 131 15.06 8.69 13.69
CA SER A 131 16.02 9.69 13.19
C SER A 131 15.61 10.26 11.82
N GLY A 132 14.83 9.52 11.03
CA GLY A 132 14.36 9.93 9.72
C GLY A 132 15.48 10.16 8.68
N PRO A 133 15.18 10.93 7.61
CA PRO A 133 13.88 11.55 7.30
C PRO A 133 12.81 10.49 6.95
N THR A 134 11.56 10.76 7.33
CA THR A 134 10.42 9.90 6.92
C THR A 134 9.90 10.26 5.55
N TYR A 135 9.74 11.56 5.28
CA TYR A 135 9.13 12.08 4.06
C TYR A 135 10.15 12.68 3.08
N PRO A 136 9.79 12.83 1.79
CA PRO A 136 8.62 12.24 1.15
C PRO A 136 8.68 10.71 1.12
N ILE A 137 7.55 10.02 1.24
CA ILE A 137 7.49 8.56 1.12
C ILE A 137 7.85 8.18 -0.33
N ASP A 138 8.73 7.19 -0.48
CA ASP A 138 9.03 6.59 -1.77
C ASP A 138 8.12 5.37 -1.97
N VAL A 139 7.24 5.45 -2.96
CA VAL A 139 6.26 4.39 -3.25
C VAL A 139 6.81 3.49 -4.35
N VAL A 140 6.94 2.20 -4.05
CA VAL A 140 7.10 1.15 -5.06
C VAL A 140 5.75 0.51 -5.26
N ASN A 141 5.25 0.53 -6.48
CA ASN A 141 3.96 -0.04 -6.85
C ASN A 141 4.16 -0.87 -8.11
N GLU A 142 4.17 -2.19 -7.92
CA GLU A 142 4.66 -3.11 -8.93
C GLU A 142 3.84 -4.40 -8.93
N PHE A 143 3.51 -4.88 -10.12
CA PHE A 143 3.05 -6.24 -10.24
C PHE A 143 4.22 -7.23 -10.25
N ALA A 144 3.87 -8.49 -10.06
CA ALA A 144 4.81 -9.58 -9.94
C ALA A 144 4.19 -10.93 -10.32
N GLU A 145 5.01 -11.84 -10.85
CA GLU A 145 4.61 -13.20 -11.21
C GLU A 145 5.05 -14.16 -10.12
N LEU A 146 4.12 -15.02 -9.70
CA LEU A 146 4.39 -16.09 -8.75
C LEU A 146 5.15 -17.21 -9.50
N ILE A 147 6.44 -17.33 -9.22
CA ILE A 147 7.34 -18.36 -9.75
C ILE A 147 7.02 -19.70 -9.06
N LEU A 148 6.81 -19.66 -7.74
CA LEU A 148 6.50 -20.81 -6.91
C LEU A 148 5.29 -20.51 -6.03
N VAL A 149 4.41 -21.50 -5.89
CA VAL A 149 3.30 -21.50 -4.92
C VAL A 149 3.28 -22.90 -4.31
N ASP A 150 3.98 -23.06 -3.20
CA ASP A 150 4.07 -24.34 -2.49
C ASP A 150 3.23 -24.30 -1.22
N ASP A 151 2.51 -25.38 -0.94
CA ASP A 151 1.87 -25.58 0.36
C ASP A 151 2.84 -26.30 1.28
N VAL A 152 3.40 -25.57 2.25
CA VAL A 152 4.36 -26.12 3.20
C VAL A 152 3.73 -26.33 4.57
N GLY A 153 2.44 -26.03 4.75
CA GLY A 153 1.75 -26.07 6.04
C GLY A 153 2.05 -24.87 6.94
N VAL A 154 1.28 -24.71 8.01
CA VAL A 154 1.38 -23.58 8.95
C VAL A 154 2.48 -23.79 10.01
N ASP A 155 2.96 -22.69 10.58
CA ASP A 155 3.86 -22.65 11.75
C ASP A 155 5.17 -23.45 11.63
N LYS A 156 5.65 -23.64 10.40
CA LYS A 156 6.95 -24.28 10.15
C LYS A 156 8.09 -23.27 10.22
N GLU A 157 8.96 -23.44 11.20
CA GLU A 157 10.08 -22.51 11.43
C GLU A 157 11.26 -22.69 10.47
N ASP A 158 11.34 -23.84 9.80
CA ASP A 158 12.43 -24.20 8.89
C ASP A 158 12.26 -23.63 7.47
N VAL A 159 11.06 -23.16 7.09
CA VAL A 159 10.75 -22.65 5.75
C VAL A 159 11.61 -21.43 5.36
N ILE A 160 11.68 -20.44 6.26
CA ILE A 160 12.59 -19.29 6.17
C ILE A 160 13.44 -19.30 7.44
N SER A 161 14.59 -19.97 7.35
CA SER A 161 15.47 -20.26 8.50
C SER A 161 16.93 -19.85 8.27
N MET A 162 17.26 -19.36 7.06
CA MET A 162 18.61 -18.96 6.68
C MET A 162 18.58 -17.75 5.75
N SER A 163 19.71 -17.06 5.63
CA SER A 163 19.83 -15.82 4.87
C SER A 163 19.55 -16.01 3.37
N PRO A 164 19.18 -14.94 2.63
CA PRO A 164 19.08 -14.97 1.17
C PRO A 164 20.33 -15.51 0.49
N THR A 165 21.52 -15.14 0.99
CA THR A 165 22.80 -15.57 0.42
C THR A 165 23.01 -17.07 0.56
N GLU A 166 22.74 -17.63 1.74
CA GLU A 166 22.87 -19.07 1.99
C GLU A 166 21.86 -19.88 1.17
N PHE A 167 20.66 -19.35 0.95
CA PHE A 167 19.61 -20.03 0.20
C PHE A 167 19.65 -19.78 -1.32
N ALA A 168 20.46 -18.82 -1.79
CA ALA A 168 20.54 -18.41 -3.19
C ALA A 168 20.72 -19.59 -4.17
N PRO A 169 21.59 -20.59 -3.92
CA PRO A 169 21.76 -21.71 -4.85
C PRO A 169 20.46 -22.51 -5.09
N THR A 170 19.60 -22.61 -4.08
CA THR A 170 18.30 -23.28 -4.20
C THR A 170 17.32 -22.45 -5.01
N VAL A 171 17.29 -21.14 -4.78
CA VAL A 171 16.46 -20.21 -5.57
C VAL A 171 16.86 -20.19 -7.02
N GLU A 172 18.16 -20.14 -7.32
CA GLU A 172 18.65 -20.19 -8.70
C GLU A 172 18.18 -21.45 -9.45
N ARG A 173 18.20 -22.61 -8.78
CA ARG A 173 17.67 -23.85 -9.37
C ARG A 173 16.17 -23.79 -9.60
N LEU A 174 15.41 -23.22 -8.68
CA LEU A 174 13.96 -23.02 -8.83
C LEU A 174 13.64 -22.08 -9.99
N CYS A 175 14.33 -20.94 -10.08
CA CYS A 175 14.18 -19.97 -11.17
C CYS A 175 14.53 -20.58 -12.54
N LYS A 176 15.59 -21.39 -12.62
CA LYS A 176 15.95 -22.13 -13.85
C LYS A 176 14.87 -23.14 -14.24
N LYS A 177 14.37 -23.93 -13.27
CA LYS A 177 13.29 -24.90 -13.50
C LYS A 177 12.00 -24.23 -13.95
N ALA A 178 11.69 -23.06 -13.40
CA ALA A 178 10.52 -22.26 -13.77
C ALA A 178 10.70 -21.48 -15.08
N ASN A 179 11.87 -21.55 -15.74
CA ASN A 179 12.20 -20.78 -16.92
C ASN A 179 12.00 -19.26 -16.72
N LEU A 180 12.52 -18.74 -15.60
CA LEU A 180 12.32 -17.34 -15.19
C LEU A 180 12.67 -16.29 -16.27
N PRO A 181 13.77 -16.42 -17.04
CA PRO A 181 14.07 -15.44 -18.09
C PRO A 181 12.97 -15.37 -19.17
N HIS A 182 12.36 -16.50 -19.53
CA HIS A 182 11.25 -16.52 -20.46
C HIS A 182 9.98 -15.94 -19.84
N ILE A 183 9.71 -16.24 -18.57
CA ILE A 183 8.62 -15.61 -17.81
C ILE A 183 8.77 -14.07 -17.84
N LEU A 184 9.96 -13.57 -17.54
CA LEU A 184 10.26 -12.13 -17.53
C LEU A 184 10.16 -11.50 -18.94
N ALA A 185 10.54 -12.24 -19.99
CA ALA A 185 10.43 -11.75 -21.37
C ALA A 185 8.98 -11.61 -21.86
N HIS A 186 8.06 -12.41 -21.32
CA HIS A 186 6.63 -12.38 -21.65
C HIS A 186 5.78 -11.81 -20.50
N PHE A 187 6.43 -11.09 -19.60
CA PHE A 187 5.80 -10.57 -18.42
C PHE A 187 4.76 -9.50 -18.81
N GLY A 188 3.56 -9.61 -18.26
CA GLY A 188 2.45 -8.71 -18.56
C GLY A 188 1.60 -9.05 -19.79
N GLU A 189 2.15 -9.72 -20.81
CA GLU A 189 1.36 -10.22 -21.95
C GLU A 189 0.21 -11.15 -21.48
N LYS A 190 0.45 -11.89 -20.41
CA LYS A 190 -0.51 -12.85 -19.82
C LYS A 190 -1.67 -12.20 -19.07
N TRP A 191 -1.61 -10.92 -18.75
CA TRP A 191 -2.48 -10.31 -17.73
C TRP A 191 -3.57 -9.40 -18.31
N GLY A 192 -3.65 -9.30 -19.63
CA GLY A 192 -4.61 -8.45 -20.31
C GLY A 192 -4.36 -6.96 -20.04
N SER A 193 -5.31 -6.13 -20.46
CA SER A 193 -5.21 -4.68 -20.26
C SER A 193 -5.29 -4.33 -18.78
N ARG A 194 -4.25 -3.63 -18.30
CA ARG A 194 -4.18 -3.02 -16.96
C ARG A 194 -4.76 -1.60 -16.94
N ASP A 195 -5.38 -1.20 -18.05
CA ASP A 195 -5.90 0.13 -18.29
C ASP A 195 -6.96 0.52 -17.24
N PRO A 196 -6.74 1.61 -16.49
CA PRO A 196 -7.70 2.11 -15.52
C PRO A 196 -8.85 2.90 -16.15
N ILE A 197 -8.95 3.01 -17.49
CA ILE A 197 -9.90 3.91 -18.17
C ILE A 197 -11.36 3.79 -17.68
N ASN A 198 -11.85 2.60 -17.36
CA ASN A 198 -13.22 2.43 -16.87
C ASN A 198 -13.42 2.92 -15.42
N LEU A 199 -12.34 3.20 -14.69
CA LEU A 199 -12.40 3.81 -13.36
C LEU A 199 -12.24 5.34 -13.46
N VAL A 200 -11.65 5.87 -14.53
CA VAL A 200 -11.48 7.32 -14.74
C VAL A 200 -12.84 8.01 -14.83
N GLY A 201 -12.96 9.16 -14.16
CA GLY A 201 -14.19 9.92 -14.03
C GLY A 201 -15.16 9.37 -12.99
N LYS A 202 -14.85 8.27 -12.29
CA LYS A 202 -15.72 7.75 -11.23
C LYS A 202 -15.46 8.45 -9.90
N HIS A 203 -16.55 8.84 -9.24
CA HIS A 203 -16.55 9.33 -7.86
C HIS A 203 -17.10 8.25 -6.93
N LEU A 204 -16.30 7.81 -5.98
CA LEU A 204 -16.62 6.76 -5.02
C LEU A 204 -16.82 7.39 -3.64
N GLY A 205 -17.96 7.13 -3.01
CA GLY A 205 -18.23 7.47 -1.62
C GLY A 205 -18.35 6.21 -0.77
N PHE A 206 -17.68 6.16 0.38
CA PHE A 206 -17.79 5.01 1.29
C PHE A 206 -17.61 5.40 2.76
N THR A 207 -18.13 4.55 3.63
CA THR A 207 -18.01 4.70 5.09
C THR A 207 -17.58 3.36 5.68
N TYR A 208 -16.56 3.41 6.52
CA TYR A 208 -16.08 2.27 7.30
C TYR A 208 -16.91 2.08 8.59
N ARG A 209 -16.87 0.89 9.19
CA ARG A 209 -17.59 0.59 10.45
C ARG A 209 -17.09 1.43 11.62
N ASN A 210 -15.86 1.90 11.57
CA ASN A 210 -15.33 2.86 12.55
C ASN A 210 -15.93 4.28 12.40
N GLY A 211 -16.80 4.52 11.41
CA GLY A 211 -17.48 5.79 11.16
C GLY A 211 -16.75 6.73 10.20
N TRP A 212 -15.54 6.38 9.77
CA TRP A 212 -14.75 7.21 8.86
C TRP A 212 -15.39 7.24 7.49
N GLN A 213 -15.54 8.43 6.94
CA GLN A 213 -16.13 8.67 5.63
C GLN A 213 -15.06 9.12 4.68
N HIS A 214 -15.12 8.57 3.48
CA HIS A 214 -14.15 8.82 2.43
C HIS A 214 -14.88 9.13 1.14
N GLU A 215 -14.28 10.01 0.36
CA GLU A 215 -14.60 10.17 -1.05
C GLU A 215 -13.33 10.16 -1.88
N LEU A 216 -13.42 9.51 -3.04
CA LEU A 216 -12.34 9.36 -3.99
C LEU A 216 -12.89 9.64 -5.39
N TYR A 217 -12.35 10.65 -6.06
CA TYR A 217 -12.62 10.91 -7.46
C TYR A 217 -11.38 10.54 -8.28
N VAL A 218 -11.55 9.71 -9.29
CA VAL A 218 -10.46 9.29 -10.18
C VAL A 218 -10.37 10.24 -11.36
N ARG A 219 -9.50 11.26 -11.25
CA ARG A 219 -9.38 12.33 -12.26
C ARG A 219 -8.83 11.80 -13.59
N THR A 220 -7.75 11.04 -13.50
CA THR A 220 -7.02 10.51 -14.66
C THR A 220 -6.57 9.07 -14.38
N ALA A 221 -5.84 8.47 -15.32
CA ALA A 221 -5.23 7.16 -15.12
C ALA A 221 -4.17 7.13 -13.98
N SER A 222 -3.69 8.30 -13.54
CA SER A 222 -2.61 8.42 -12.56
C SER A 222 -2.81 9.53 -11.52
N SER A 223 -4.01 10.11 -11.42
CA SER A 223 -4.30 11.13 -10.40
C SER A 223 -5.72 11.04 -9.86
N ILE A 224 -5.88 11.47 -8.61
CA ILE A 224 -7.13 11.41 -7.85
C ILE A 224 -7.37 12.73 -7.10
N ASP A 225 -8.64 13.01 -6.79
CA ASP A 225 -9.00 13.84 -5.64
C ASP A 225 -9.49 12.93 -4.52
N TYR A 226 -9.09 13.23 -3.28
CA TYR A 226 -9.43 12.43 -2.13
C TYR A 226 -9.83 13.31 -0.96
N ARG A 227 -10.88 12.91 -0.24
CA ARG A 227 -11.20 13.51 1.05
C ARG A 227 -11.59 12.47 2.10
N ILE A 228 -11.24 12.76 3.34
CA ILE A 228 -11.53 11.93 4.51
C ILE A 228 -12.04 12.77 5.68
N ARG A 229 -12.98 12.19 6.43
CA ARG A 229 -13.39 12.73 7.73
C ARG A 229 -13.71 11.60 8.70
N SER A 230 -13.50 11.84 9.99
CA SER A 230 -13.63 10.81 11.02
C SER A 230 -15.06 10.45 11.38
N ARG A 231 -16.01 11.37 11.18
CA ARG A 231 -17.45 11.14 11.42
C ARG A 231 -18.31 12.09 10.61
N LEU A 232 -19.61 11.78 10.53
CA LEU A 232 -20.58 12.67 9.92
C LEU A 232 -20.58 14.03 10.64
N GLY A 233 -20.51 15.11 9.86
CA GLY A 233 -20.52 16.49 10.37
C GLY A 233 -19.17 17.06 10.79
N SER A 234 -18.08 16.26 10.81
CA SER A 234 -16.73 16.81 10.98
C SER A 234 -16.19 17.39 9.67
N THR A 235 -15.19 18.26 9.79
CA THR A 235 -14.48 18.85 8.65
C THR A 235 -13.84 17.76 7.79
N TRP A 236 -13.84 17.99 6.47
CA TRP A 236 -13.10 17.16 5.52
C TRP A 236 -11.64 17.58 5.48
N HIS A 237 -10.73 16.62 5.60
CA HIS A 237 -9.39 16.76 5.04
C HIS A 237 -9.47 16.41 3.56
N SER A 238 -9.11 17.34 2.69
CA SER A 238 -9.19 17.18 1.24
C SER A 238 -7.80 17.36 0.61
N SER A 239 -7.52 16.56 -0.40
CA SER A 239 -6.30 16.65 -1.20
C SER A 239 -6.66 16.42 -2.65
N ASP A 240 -6.44 17.46 -3.45
CA ASP A 240 -6.76 17.45 -4.87
C ASP A 240 -5.51 17.12 -5.69
N ASP A 241 -5.73 16.57 -6.88
CA ASP A 241 -4.72 16.23 -7.89
C ASP A 241 -3.50 15.48 -7.33
N GLN A 242 -3.76 14.49 -6.47
CA GLN A 242 -2.72 13.64 -5.91
C GLN A 242 -2.28 12.59 -6.92
N ASP A 243 -0.96 12.43 -7.06
CA ASP A 243 -0.39 11.30 -7.80
C ASP A 243 -0.87 9.98 -7.19
N ALA A 244 -1.41 9.12 -8.05
CA ALA A 244 -1.92 7.81 -7.66
C ALA A 244 -1.50 6.76 -8.68
N SER A 245 -1.21 5.56 -8.20
CA SER A 245 -1.12 4.39 -9.06
C SER A 245 -2.47 3.69 -9.10
N ILE A 246 -2.96 3.50 -10.32
CA ILE A 246 -4.27 2.89 -10.59
C ILE A 246 -4.03 1.76 -11.58
N SER A 247 -4.34 0.54 -11.14
CA SER A 247 -4.07 -0.66 -11.93
C SER A 247 -5.26 -1.59 -11.91
N ARG A 248 -5.65 -2.07 -13.09
CA ARG A 248 -6.68 -3.10 -13.21
C ARG A 248 -6.10 -4.48 -12.87
N LEU A 249 -6.82 -5.23 -12.03
CA LEU A 249 -6.51 -6.61 -11.69
C LEU A 249 -7.08 -7.58 -12.72
N ILE A 250 -6.47 -8.76 -12.84
CA ILE A 250 -7.01 -9.84 -13.67
C ILE A 250 -8.35 -10.30 -13.10
N GLY A 251 -9.35 -10.41 -13.99
CA GLY A 251 -10.67 -10.93 -13.69
C GLY A 251 -11.78 -9.90 -13.92
N PRO A 252 -12.82 -9.89 -13.08
CA PRO A 252 -13.92 -8.91 -13.11
C PRO A 252 -13.42 -7.46 -13.01
N ASN A 253 -14.32 -6.48 -13.01
CA ASN A 253 -14.00 -5.05 -13.00
C ASN A 253 -13.35 -4.60 -11.67
N ARG A 254 -12.11 -5.04 -11.44
CA ARG A 254 -11.37 -4.90 -10.19
C ARG A 254 -10.13 -4.04 -10.37
N TYR A 255 -9.86 -3.23 -9.36
CA TYR A 255 -8.78 -2.24 -9.41
C TYR A 255 -8.00 -2.23 -8.10
N ILE A 256 -6.74 -1.85 -8.21
CA ILE A 256 -5.96 -1.33 -7.08
C ILE A 256 -5.76 0.15 -7.31
N VAL A 257 -6.08 0.95 -6.30
CA VAL A 257 -5.82 2.39 -6.27
C VAL A 257 -4.93 2.65 -5.07
N SER A 258 -3.75 3.21 -5.27
CA SER A 258 -2.81 3.48 -4.17
C SER A 258 -2.11 4.82 -4.33
N TRP A 259 -2.01 5.58 -3.23
CA TRP A 259 -1.39 6.90 -3.21
C TRP A 259 -0.78 7.19 -1.83
N THR A 260 0.04 8.24 -1.78
CA THR A 260 0.45 8.88 -0.53
C THR A 260 0.12 10.36 -0.64
N ASP A 261 -0.72 10.85 0.26
CA ASP A 261 -0.98 12.28 0.39
C ASP A 261 0.26 12.97 0.97
N VAL A 262 0.87 13.85 0.18
CA VAL A 262 2.13 14.52 0.52
C VAL A 262 1.95 15.50 1.68
N SER A 263 0.76 16.09 1.82
CA SER A 263 0.45 17.09 2.84
C SER A 263 0.28 16.46 4.24
N SER A 264 -0.40 15.31 4.29
CA SER A 264 -0.72 14.62 5.55
C SER A 264 0.19 13.44 5.85
N GLY A 265 0.92 12.93 4.86
CA GLY A 265 1.69 11.69 4.98
C GLY A 265 0.84 10.42 5.05
N ILE A 266 -0.48 10.51 4.82
CA ILE A 266 -1.37 9.34 4.74
C ILE A 266 -0.99 8.52 3.52
N SER A 267 -0.70 7.24 3.72
CA SER A 267 -0.52 6.28 2.62
C SER A 267 -1.69 5.32 2.56
N THR A 268 -2.28 5.15 1.38
CA THR A 268 -3.49 4.33 1.21
C THR A 268 -3.35 3.38 0.03
N SER A 269 -3.88 2.17 0.19
CA SER A 269 -4.12 1.21 -0.89
C SER A 269 -5.52 0.63 -0.80
N LEU A 270 -6.33 0.86 -1.83
CA LEU A 270 -7.66 0.31 -1.99
C LEU A 270 -7.63 -0.83 -3.01
N THR A 271 -8.38 -1.89 -2.73
CA THR A 271 -8.70 -2.93 -3.71
C THR A 271 -10.20 -2.90 -3.93
N LEU A 272 -10.61 -2.68 -5.18
CA LEU A 272 -12.01 -2.42 -5.57
C LEU A 272 -12.53 -3.59 -6.40
N ASP A 273 -13.80 -3.94 -6.21
CA ASP A 273 -14.63 -4.74 -7.12
C ASP A 273 -15.83 -3.89 -7.51
N VAL A 274 -15.73 -3.26 -8.68
CA VAL A 274 -16.70 -2.26 -9.14
C VAL A 274 -18.02 -2.91 -9.54
N ASP A 275 -17.99 -4.15 -10.03
CA ASP A 275 -19.21 -4.89 -10.37
C ASP A 275 -20.03 -5.22 -9.11
N ARG A 276 -19.35 -5.42 -7.97
CA ARG A 276 -19.98 -5.71 -6.67
C ARG A 276 -20.17 -4.50 -5.77
N LEU A 277 -19.61 -3.35 -6.14
CA LEU A 277 -19.55 -2.16 -5.29
C LEU A 277 -18.91 -2.44 -3.92
N GLU A 278 -17.89 -3.30 -3.91
CA GLU A 278 -17.15 -3.70 -2.70
C GLU A 278 -15.72 -3.19 -2.78
N LEU A 279 -15.18 -2.78 -1.63
CA LEU A 279 -13.78 -2.44 -1.50
C LEU A 279 -13.15 -3.01 -0.24
N HIS A 280 -11.83 -3.14 -0.28
CA HIS A 280 -10.99 -3.39 0.86
C HIS A 280 -9.84 -2.38 0.90
N GLY A 281 -9.90 -1.49 1.88
CA GLY A 281 -8.92 -0.44 2.07
C GLY A 281 -7.92 -0.74 3.17
N VAL A 282 -6.69 -0.30 2.93
CA VAL A 282 -5.60 -0.29 3.89
C VAL A 282 -5.08 1.13 3.95
N HIS A 283 -5.09 1.71 5.15
CA HIS A 283 -4.59 3.04 5.42
C HIS A 283 -3.46 2.98 6.44
N PHE A 284 -2.36 3.65 6.14
CA PHE A 284 -1.25 3.88 7.04
C PHE A 284 -1.22 5.35 7.41
N LEU A 285 -1.56 5.62 8.67
CA LEU A 285 -1.82 6.96 9.17
C LEU A 285 -0.71 7.34 10.14
N PRO A 286 -0.06 8.50 9.97
CA PRO A 286 0.81 9.07 10.98
C PRO A 286 0.09 9.25 12.32
N GLN A 287 0.82 9.04 13.43
CA GLN A 287 0.25 9.08 14.78
C GLN A 287 -0.45 10.42 15.10
N TRP A 288 0.04 11.54 14.58
CA TRP A 288 -0.54 12.86 14.82
C TRP A 288 -1.91 13.07 14.19
N ILE A 289 -2.23 12.35 13.11
CA ILE A 289 -3.55 12.43 12.48
C ILE A 289 -4.61 11.93 13.45
N LEU A 290 -4.29 10.91 14.26
CA LEU A 290 -5.25 10.40 15.22
C LEU A 290 -5.49 11.33 16.42
N THR A 291 -4.53 12.19 16.77
CA THR A 291 -4.70 13.14 17.88
C THR A 291 -5.48 14.38 17.46
N ASN A 292 -5.45 14.75 16.17
CA ASN A 292 -5.95 16.02 15.68
C ASN A 292 -7.05 15.88 14.61
N ILE A 293 -7.60 14.68 14.36
CA ILE A 293 -8.54 14.47 13.25
C ILE A 293 -9.83 15.30 13.38
N GLU A 294 -10.16 15.78 14.59
CA GLU A 294 -11.29 16.68 14.82
C GLU A 294 -11.00 18.13 14.38
N GLU A 295 -9.72 18.51 14.23
CA GLU A 295 -9.24 19.88 13.97
C GLU A 295 -8.31 20.00 12.74
N LEU A 296 -8.31 19.03 11.81
CA LEU A 296 -7.50 19.08 10.58
C LEU A 296 -7.86 20.30 9.70
N GLN A 297 -7.26 21.44 9.99
CA GLN A 297 -7.08 22.58 9.09
C GLN A 297 -5.61 22.62 8.69
N LEU A 298 -5.24 21.86 7.66
CA LEU A 298 -3.94 22.06 7.02
C LEU A 298 -4.10 23.13 5.94
N SER A 299 -3.34 24.21 6.06
CA SER A 299 -3.32 25.30 5.09
C SER A 299 -2.75 24.81 3.75
N LEU A 300 -3.60 24.77 2.72
CA LEU A 300 -3.18 24.59 1.34
C LEU A 300 -2.36 25.81 0.90
N SER A 301 -1.06 25.65 0.63
CA SER A 301 -0.29 26.69 -0.07
C SER A 301 -0.48 26.50 -1.58
N SER A 302 -1.33 27.31 -2.18
CA SER A 302 -1.42 27.45 -3.63
C SER A 302 -0.15 28.13 -4.17
N THR A 303 0.71 27.42 -4.89
CA THR A 303 1.73 28.06 -5.73
C THR A 303 1.21 28.20 -7.15
N ALA A 304 0.52 29.30 -7.41
CA ALA A 304 0.43 29.89 -8.72
C ALA A 304 1.12 31.26 -8.63
N GLU A 305 2.25 31.44 -9.33
CA GLU A 305 2.49 32.65 -10.11
C GLU A 305 3.82 32.60 -10.89
N SER A 306 3.69 32.92 -12.17
CA SER A 306 4.75 33.25 -13.12
C SER A 306 5.12 34.74 -13.04
N GLY A 307 6.41 35.08 -13.17
CA GLY A 307 6.83 36.34 -13.83
C GLY A 307 7.66 37.37 -13.04
N HIS A 308 8.95 37.46 -13.41
CA HIS A 308 9.83 38.65 -13.47
C HIS A 308 10.22 39.52 -12.24
N ARG A 309 11.45 39.25 -11.72
CA ARG A 309 12.67 40.12 -11.62
C ARG A 309 12.59 41.59 -11.10
N ILE A 310 13.23 41.91 -9.95
CA ILE A 310 14.55 42.62 -9.76
C ILE A 310 14.82 43.01 -8.27
N VAL A 311 15.95 42.51 -7.74
CA VAL A 311 16.96 42.97 -6.73
C VAL A 311 16.68 44.14 -5.74
N SER A 312 16.85 43.90 -4.41
CA SER A 312 17.96 44.45 -3.57
C SER A 312 17.81 44.26 -2.02
N SER A 313 18.93 43.83 -1.40
CA SER A 313 19.47 44.04 -0.02
C SER A 313 18.64 43.83 1.27
N SER A 314 19.01 42.75 1.98
CA SER A 314 19.13 42.42 3.44
C SER A 314 18.83 43.46 4.54
N PRO A 315 18.78 43.06 5.84
CA PRO A 315 18.28 41.82 6.47
C PRO A 315 17.39 42.10 7.70
N ASN A 316 16.37 41.28 7.94
CA ASN A 316 15.83 40.84 9.25
C ASN A 316 14.33 40.56 9.16
N SER A 317 13.92 39.57 9.96
CA SER A 317 12.56 39.01 10.13
C SER A 317 11.97 38.32 8.89
N SER A 318 12.32 37.05 8.69
CA SER A 318 11.48 36.10 7.95
C SER A 318 10.82 35.19 9.00
N GLU A 319 9.57 35.44 9.36
CA GLU A 319 8.41 34.78 8.77
C GLU A 319 8.60 33.27 8.68
N ASN A 320 8.03 32.58 9.68
CA ASN A 320 7.86 31.13 9.73
C ASN A 320 7.00 30.69 8.53
N SER A 321 7.67 30.32 7.44
CA SER A 321 7.07 29.55 6.37
C SER A 321 7.06 28.09 6.80
N VAL A 322 5.93 27.62 7.33
CA VAL A 322 5.69 26.19 7.58
C VAL A 322 5.66 25.52 6.21
N THR A 323 6.79 24.96 5.80
CA THR A 323 7.01 24.29 4.50
C THR A 323 7.40 22.84 4.64
N ASP A 324 7.48 22.31 5.87
CA ASP A 324 8.03 20.99 6.10
C ASP A 324 7.04 20.13 6.90
N SER A 325 6.67 18.97 6.34
CA SER A 325 5.96 17.85 6.99
C SER A 325 6.61 17.36 8.30
N ARG A 326 7.69 17.99 8.75
CA ARG A 326 8.43 17.74 9.98
C ARG A 326 7.75 18.26 11.25
N ASP A 327 6.91 19.28 11.15
CA ASP A 327 6.29 19.90 12.34
C ASP A 327 5.02 19.18 12.83
N ALA A 328 4.62 18.09 12.15
CA ALA A 328 3.41 17.35 12.49
C ALA A 328 3.54 16.43 13.74
N GLY A 329 4.59 16.54 14.55
CA GLY A 329 4.76 15.70 15.74
C GLY A 329 5.17 14.25 15.43
N ASN A 330 4.94 13.33 16.38
CA ASN A 330 5.38 11.94 16.24
C ASN A 330 4.74 11.30 15.00
N THR A 331 5.56 10.88 14.03
CA THR A 331 5.08 10.18 12.83
C THR A 331 4.76 8.70 13.10
N TYR A 332 5.47 8.10 14.07
CA TYR A 332 5.40 6.68 14.38
C TYR A 332 4.93 6.41 15.82
N PRO A 333 4.32 5.23 16.08
CA PRO A 333 3.99 4.17 15.11
C PRO A 333 2.91 4.61 14.10
N LEU A 334 2.97 4.07 12.88
CA LEU A 334 1.87 4.24 11.93
C LEU A 334 0.66 3.47 12.43
N HIS A 335 -0.51 4.09 12.38
CA HIS A 335 -1.78 3.42 12.60
C HIS A 335 -2.21 2.74 11.31
N HIS A 336 -2.45 1.44 11.44
CA HIS A 336 -2.78 0.56 10.35
C HIS A 336 -4.27 0.23 10.41
N VAL A 337 -5.07 0.92 9.60
CA VAL A 337 -6.52 0.69 9.48
C VAL A 337 -6.76 -0.20 8.27
N VAL A 338 -7.42 -1.34 8.51
CA VAL A 338 -7.71 -2.34 7.47
C VAL A 338 -9.17 -2.70 7.54
N GLU A 339 -9.92 -2.40 6.48
CA GLU A 339 -11.35 -2.62 6.50
C GLU A 339 -11.95 -2.87 5.11
N SER A 340 -12.93 -3.78 5.06
CA SER A 340 -13.81 -3.98 3.91
C SER A 340 -15.14 -3.27 4.11
N THR A 341 -15.66 -2.64 3.06
CA THR A 341 -16.99 -2.02 3.06
C THR A 341 -17.56 -1.99 1.64
N SER A 342 -18.83 -1.62 1.52
CA SER A 342 -19.44 -1.28 0.24
C SER A 342 -19.23 0.21 -0.06
N PHE A 343 -19.21 0.57 -1.34
CA PHE A 343 -19.13 1.96 -1.78
C PHE A 343 -20.29 2.30 -2.72
N SER A 344 -20.62 3.57 -2.83
CA SER A 344 -21.54 4.10 -3.84
C SER A 344 -20.76 4.83 -4.92
N LEU A 345 -21.21 4.71 -6.17
CA LEU A 345 -20.83 5.65 -7.20
C LEU A 345 -21.67 6.92 -6.98
N VAL A 346 -21.02 8.03 -6.68
CA VAL A 346 -21.67 9.33 -6.61
C VAL A 346 -21.95 9.71 -8.06
N GLU A 347 -23.22 9.77 -8.43
CA GLU A 347 -23.60 10.34 -9.72
C GLU A 347 -23.21 11.81 -9.70
N ASP A 348 -22.56 12.28 -10.76
CA ASP A 348 -22.33 13.71 -10.94
C ASP A 348 -23.69 14.40 -10.82
N CYS A 349 -23.90 15.16 -9.76
CA CYS A 349 -24.95 16.16 -9.76
C CYS A 349 -24.58 17.09 -10.91
N GLU A 350 -25.22 16.91 -12.08
CA GLU A 350 -25.17 17.87 -13.17
C GLU A 350 -25.43 19.26 -12.57
N GLY A 351 -24.37 20.07 -12.53
CA GLY A 351 -24.42 21.47 -12.12
C GLY A 351 -24.84 22.35 -13.27
#